data_AF-A0A832DK29-F1
#
_entry.id   AF-A0A832DK29-F1
#
_cell.length_a   1.000
_cell.length_b   1.000
_cell.length_c   1.000
_cell.angle_alpha   90.00
_cell.angle_beta   90.00
_cell.angle_gamma   90.00
#
_symmetry.space_group_name_H-M   'P 1'
#
loop_
_entity.id
_entity.type
_entity.pdbx_description
1 polymer ?
#
loop_
_entity_poly.entity_id
_entity_poly.type
_entity_poly.pdbx_seq_one_letter_code
_entity_poly.pdbx_strand_id
1 'polypeptide(L)'
;MKKIFLLLFITIQFSIYAQFDFEEYFFDKTLRIDYYHTGNDTLEIYSIDELLQEPFWGGSKNNLIDVFNYGKYKFIVKDEATGKEIYSRTYSTLFSEWLTTEEAKQTTKSFSETVVFPFPKNPVIVEFYSRDKKNNLHKKFEYKVDPSDYFIKKEKPLSFPVKNIVSNGKPEMNVDIVIIPDGYTKNDSLKFIEDCERFSNYLFNSSPFKENKNKFNIHAVLSWSEESGTDIPAENIWRRTIANSSFYTFGVDRYLMIYDNKTLRSLASNAPYDQIYVLVNTTKYGGGSIYNHYSVCVSDNSNSEYIFTHEFGHGFASLGDEYYTSEVAYSEFYPLDVEPLDPNLTTLVDFDSKWKDLIDDNTPIPTPLTKEFRNKIGVFEGGGYSAKGVYRPAYDCTMKSISIDNFCAVCKRAIQQMIDFYSN
;
A
#
# COMPACT_ATOMS: atom_id res chain seq x y z
N MET A 1 -17.64 -11.52 -65.54
CA MET A 1 -16.65 -11.53 -64.45
C MET A 1 -17.22 -10.75 -63.26
N LYS A 2 -17.72 -11.43 -62.22
CA LYS A 2 -18.13 -10.79 -60.95
C LYS A 2 -17.15 -11.24 -59.88
N LYS A 3 -16.36 -10.31 -59.34
CA LYS A 3 -15.47 -10.57 -58.19
C LYS A 3 -16.29 -10.39 -56.91
N ILE A 4 -16.42 -11.45 -56.13
CA ILE A 4 -16.98 -11.43 -54.77
C ILE A 4 -15.81 -11.14 -53.83
N PHE A 5 -15.90 -10.02 -53.09
CA PHE A 5 -15.00 -9.73 -51.98
C PHE A 5 -15.55 -10.44 -50.74
N LEU A 6 -14.77 -11.37 -50.20
CA LEU A 6 -15.06 -12.02 -48.92
C LEU A 6 -14.41 -11.18 -47.82
N LEU A 7 -15.21 -10.48 -47.02
CA LEU A 7 -14.74 -9.77 -45.83
C LEU A 7 -14.57 -10.80 -44.70
N LEU A 8 -13.32 -11.00 -44.25
CA LEU A 8 -13.02 -11.85 -43.10
C LEU A 8 -13.23 -11.02 -41.82
N PHE A 9 -14.31 -11.28 -41.08
CA PHE A 9 -14.50 -10.72 -39.74
C PHE A 9 -13.62 -11.49 -38.76
N ILE A 10 -12.55 -10.86 -38.28
CA ILE A 10 -11.77 -11.35 -37.15
C ILE A 10 -12.51 -10.93 -35.88
N THR A 11 -13.24 -11.88 -35.29
CA THR A 11 -13.79 -11.71 -33.94
C THR A 11 -12.67 -11.88 -32.92
N ILE A 12 -12.19 -10.77 -32.37
CA ILE A 12 -11.30 -10.77 -31.20
C ILE A 12 -12.14 -11.23 -30.01
N GLN A 13 -11.95 -12.47 -29.56
CA GLN A 13 -12.53 -12.95 -28.31
C GLN A 13 -11.75 -12.33 -27.16
N PHE A 14 -12.29 -11.29 -26.54
CA PHE A 14 -11.90 -10.89 -25.19
C PHE A 14 -12.34 -12.00 -24.24
N SER A 15 -11.39 -12.82 -23.79
CA SER A 15 -11.63 -13.72 -22.67
C SER A 15 -11.63 -12.87 -21.41
N ILE A 16 -12.80 -12.37 -21.02
CA ILE A 16 -13.03 -11.88 -19.66
C ILE A 16 -12.98 -13.14 -18.80
N TYR A 17 -11.81 -13.42 -18.20
CA TYR A 17 -11.72 -14.41 -17.14
C TYR A 17 -12.50 -13.84 -15.96
N ALA A 18 -13.79 -14.16 -15.86
CA ALA A 18 -14.47 -14.05 -14.59
C ALA A 18 -13.66 -14.88 -13.60
N GLN A 19 -13.14 -14.24 -12.56
CA GLN A 19 -12.56 -14.99 -11.45
C GLN A 19 -13.64 -15.90 -10.87
N PHE A 20 -13.21 -16.98 -10.23
CA PHE A 20 -14.12 -17.97 -9.67
C PHE A 20 -14.94 -17.34 -8.52
N ASP A 21 -16.09 -17.96 -8.22
CA ASP A 21 -17.07 -17.42 -7.27
C ASP A 21 -16.47 -17.35 -5.85
N PHE A 22 -16.51 -16.17 -5.23
CA PHE A 22 -16.09 -15.97 -3.84
C PHE A 22 -16.77 -16.97 -2.91
N GLU A 23 -18.07 -17.19 -3.10
CA GLU A 23 -18.86 -18.07 -2.25
C GLU A 23 -18.56 -19.56 -2.47
N GLU A 24 -17.80 -19.92 -3.51
CA GLU A 24 -17.31 -21.29 -3.67
C GLU A 24 -16.23 -21.61 -2.62
N TYR A 25 -15.33 -20.65 -2.35
CA TYR A 25 -14.12 -20.89 -1.55
C TYR A 25 -14.11 -20.21 -0.18
N PHE A 26 -14.86 -19.14 0.01
CA PHE A 26 -14.68 -18.25 1.16
C PHE A 26 -15.99 -17.92 1.88
N PHE A 27 -15.88 -17.67 3.18
CA PHE A 27 -16.90 -16.99 3.98
C PHE A 27 -16.63 -15.48 4.00
N ASP A 28 -17.68 -14.70 4.25
CA ASP A 28 -17.61 -13.23 4.40
C ASP A 28 -17.01 -12.79 5.75
N LYS A 29 -15.77 -13.23 5.99
CA LYS A 29 -14.93 -12.97 7.17
C LYS A 29 -13.48 -12.98 6.72
N THR A 30 -12.57 -12.56 7.59
CA THR A 30 -11.14 -12.53 7.26
C THR A 30 -10.39 -13.59 8.05
N LEU A 31 -9.50 -14.34 7.38
CA LEU A 31 -8.40 -15.00 8.05
C LEU A 31 -7.20 -14.06 8.07
N ARG A 32 -6.71 -13.78 9.27
CA ARG A 32 -5.48 -13.04 9.52
C ARG A 32 -4.39 -14.00 9.94
N ILE A 33 -3.22 -13.87 9.31
CA ILE A 33 -2.00 -14.58 9.70
C ILE A 33 -0.96 -13.54 10.13
N ASP A 34 -0.62 -13.58 11.41
CA ASP A 34 0.51 -12.84 11.95
C ASP A 34 1.76 -13.72 11.88
N TYR A 35 2.86 -13.14 11.46
CA TYR A 35 4.13 -13.82 11.33
C TYR A 35 5.28 -12.87 11.68
N TYR A 36 6.45 -13.45 11.88
CA TYR A 36 7.69 -12.72 12.02
C TYR A 36 8.51 -12.85 10.76
N HIS A 37 8.99 -11.70 10.30
CA HIS A 37 9.98 -11.60 9.25
C HIS A 37 11.32 -11.27 9.88
N THR A 38 12.24 -12.23 9.85
CA THR A 38 13.52 -12.15 10.56
C THR A 38 14.67 -12.23 9.58
N GLY A 39 15.64 -11.34 9.70
CA GLY A 39 16.76 -11.35 8.78
C GLY A 39 17.72 -10.19 8.93
N ASN A 40 18.54 -10.06 7.90
CA ASN A 40 19.59 -9.06 7.69
C ASN A 40 19.82 -8.92 6.18
N ASP A 41 20.82 -8.15 5.75
CA ASP A 41 21.08 -7.87 4.31
C ASP A 41 21.31 -9.13 3.43
N THR A 42 21.58 -10.30 4.02
CA THR A 42 21.81 -11.57 3.31
C THR A 42 20.88 -12.72 3.71
N LEU A 43 20.09 -12.56 4.77
CA LEU A 43 19.23 -13.61 5.35
C LEU A 43 17.79 -13.14 5.43
N GLU A 44 16.86 -14.03 5.11
CA GLU A 44 15.43 -13.77 5.15
C GLU A 44 14.69 -15.05 5.61
N ILE A 45 14.01 -14.97 6.74
CA ILE A 45 13.31 -16.08 7.40
C ILE A 45 11.88 -15.64 7.76
N TYR A 46 10.92 -16.52 7.49
CA TYR A 46 9.52 -16.38 7.89
C TYR A 46 9.21 -17.39 9.02
N SER A 47 8.50 -16.96 10.05
CA SER A 47 7.92 -17.86 11.06
C SER A 47 6.54 -17.40 11.49
N ILE A 48 5.57 -18.32 11.57
CA ILE A 48 4.20 -18.01 12.00
C ILE A 48 4.17 -17.65 13.48
N ASP A 49 3.42 -16.61 13.83
CA ASP A 49 3.09 -16.24 15.21
C ASP A 49 1.71 -16.79 15.58
N GLU A 50 0.65 -16.30 14.92
CA GLU A 50 -0.73 -16.69 15.24
C GLU A 50 -1.70 -16.51 14.07
N LEU A 51 -2.86 -17.16 14.20
CA LEU A 51 -3.97 -17.05 13.27
C LEU A 51 -5.20 -16.49 14.00
N LEU A 52 -5.91 -15.58 13.33
CA LEU A 52 -7.14 -14.99 13.84
C LEU A 52 -8.24 -15.00 12.77
N GLN A 53 -9.48 -15.12 13.23
CA GLN A 53 -10.67 -14.88 12.43
C GLN A 53 -11.21 -13.49 12.76
N GLU A 54 -11.13 -12.55 11.82
CA GLU A 54 -11.71 -11.21 11.97
C GLU A 54 -13.16 -11.19 11.44
N PRO A 55 -14.04 -10.36 12.04
CA PRO A 55 -15.48 -10.42 11.76
C PRO A 55 -15.91 -9.87 10.41
N PHE A 56 -15.05 -9.07 9.75
CA PHE A 56 -15.36 -8.40 8.50
C PHE A 56 -14.35 -8.79 7.43
N TRP A 57 -14.83 -9.01 6.21
CA TRP A 57 -13.99 -8.99 5.01
C TRP A 57 -14.11 -7.61 4.37
N GLY A 58 -12.97 -6.92 4.21
CA GLY A 58 -12.92 -5.56 3.68
C GLY A 58 -12.74 -5.46 2.18
N GLY A 59 -12.22 -6.51 1.52
CA GLY A 59 -11.81 -6.42 0.12
C GLY A 59 -12.84 -6.83 -0.91
N SER A 60 -12.45 -6.72 -2.18
CA SER A 60 -13.28 -7.14 -3.32
C SER A 60 -13.64 -8.62 -3.24
N LYS A 61 -14.90 -8.95 -3.57
CA LYS A 61 -15.36 -10.33 -3.80
C LYS A 61 -15.22 -10.77 -5.26
N ASN A 62 -14.89 -9.84 -6.15
CA ASN A 62 -14.78 -10.09 -7.59
C ASN A 62 -13.31 -10.22 -8.03
N ASN A 63 -12.43 -9.40 -7.45
CA ASN A 63 -11.00 -9.36 -7.78
C ASN A 63 -10.17 -9.97 -6.65
N LEU A 64 -10.16 -11.30 -6.60
CA LEU A 64 -9.43 -12.16 -5.66
C LEU A 64 -7.95 -12.33 -6.01
N ILE A 65 -7.59 -12.28 -7.29
CA ILE A 65 -6.20 -12.43 -7.77
C ILE A 65 -5.57 -11.07 -8.06
N ASP A 66 -4.34 -10.86 -7.58
CA ASP A 66 -3.54 -9.67 -7.87
C ASP A 66 -3.15 -9.60 -9.36
N VAL A 67 -3.35 -8.44 -9.98
CA VAL A 67 -3.03 -8.18 -11.40
C VAL A 67 -1.95 -7.12 -11.59
N PHE A 68 -1.49 -6.49 -10.51
CA PHE A 68 -0.57 -5.35 -10.55
C PHE A 68 0.89 -5.79 -10.44
N ASN A 69 1.14 -6.85 -9.67
CA ASN A 69 2.47 -7.41 -9.48
C ASN A 69 3.48 -6.38 -8.94
N TYR A 70 3.02 -5.42 -8.13
CA TYR A 70 3.87 -4.43 -7.46
C TYR A 70 4.55 -5.03 -6.23
N GLY A 71 5.25 -4.20 -5.45
CA GLY A 71 5.78 -4.56 -4.12
C GLY A 71 6.92 -5.59 -4.10
N LYS A 72 7.57 -5.70 -2.94
CA LYS A 72 8.68 -6.63 -2.68
C LYS A 72 8.23 -8.07 -2.51
N TYR A 73 7.03 -8.28 -1.99
CA TYR A 73 6.50 -9.57 -1.55
C TYR A 73 5.20 -9.90 -2.25
N LYS A 74 4.89 -11.20 -2.29
CA LYS A 74 3.60 -11.74 -2.72
C LYS A 74 3.20 -12.86 -1.79
N PHE A 75 1.93 -12.97 -1.47
CA PHE A 75 1.38 -14.23 -0.94
C PHE A 75 0.29 -14.78 -1.86
N ILE A 76 0.21 -16.11 -1.90
CA ILE A 76 -0.77 -16.85 -2.70
C ILE A 76 -1.48 -17.83 -1.78
N VAL A 77 -2.81 -17.85 -1.84
CA VAL A 77 -3.65 -18.84 -1.18
C VAL A 77 -4.10 -19.83 -2.24
N LYS A 78 -3.80 -21.11 -2.01
CA LYS A 78 -4.22 -22.22 -2.88
C LYS A 78 -5.20 -23.12 -2.15
N ASP A 79 -6.26 -23.53 -2.83
CA ASP A 79 -7.11 -24.62 -2.35
C ASP A 79 -6.25 -25.89 -2.26
N GLU A 80 -6.23 -26.55 -1.10
CA GLU A 80 -5.33 -27.69 -0.88
C GLU A 80 -5.70 -28.88 -1.77
N ALA A 81 -7.00 -29.13 -1.98
CA ALA A 81 -7.46 -30.32 -2.69
C ALA A 81 -7.14 -30.26 -4.19
N THR A 82 -7.23 -29.07 -4.79
CA THR A 82 -7.07 -28.87 -6.23
C THR A 82 -5.73 -28.24 -6.62
N GLY A 83 -5.02 -27.60 -5.68
CA GLY A 83 -3.82 -26.81 -5.93
C GLY A 83 -4.07 -25.49 -6.66
N LYS A 84 -5.33 -25.11 -6.86
CA LYS A 84 -5.74 -23.89 -7.58
C LYS A 84 -5.46 -22.65 -6.74
N GLU A 85 -4.85 -21.62 -7.34
CA GLU A 85 -4.76 -20.28 -6.74
C GLU A 85 -6.16 -19.67 -6.63
N ILE A 86 -6.56 -19.39 -5.39
CA ILE A 86 -7.89 -18.87 -5.04
C ILE A 86 -7.88 -17.44 -4.51
N TYR A 87 -6.71 -16.93 -4.10
CA TYR A 87 -6.53 -15.54 -3.71
C TYR A 87 -5.04 -15.16 -3.75
N SER A 88 -4.70 -13.93 -4.11
CA SER A 88 -3.33 -13.43 -3.95
C SER A 88 -3.27 -11.91 -3.83
N ARG A 89 -2.24 -11.42 -3.14
CA ARG A 89 -1.89 -10.00 -3.08
C ARG A 89 -0.38 -9.82 -3.08
N THR A 90 0.06 -8.74 -3.70
CA THR A 90 1.41 -8.19 -3.54
C THR A 90 1.43 -7.07 -2.50
N TYR A 91 2.59 -6.91 -1.86
CA TYR A 91 2.79 -5.94 -0.78
C TYR A 91 4.27 -5.66 -0.55
N SER A 92 4.57 -4.63 0.22
CA SER A 92 5.90 -4.36 0.80
C SER A 92 5.77 -4.23 2.31
N THR A 93 6.89 -4.18 3.04
CA THR A 93 6.87 -4.05 4.51
C THR A 93 7.99 -3.17 5.03
N LEU A 94 7.88 -2.72 6.28
CA LEU A 94 8.94 -1.94 6.93
C LEU A 94 10.26 -2.74 7.02
N PHE A 95 10.17 -4.07 7.14
CA PHE A 95 11.33 -4.94 7.04
C PHE A 95 12.02 -4.86 5.67
N SER A 96 11.28 -4.83 4.56
CA SER A 96 11.90 -4.72 3.22
C SER A 96 12.73 -3.46 3.04
N GLU A 97 12.28 -2.34 3.63
CA GLU A 97 13.04 -1.10 3.62
C GLU A 97 14.26 -1.18 4.54
N TRP A 98 14.06 -1.71 5.76
CA TRP A 98 15.13 -1.89 6.73
C TRP A 98 16.31 -2.71 6.17
N LEU A 99 16.03 -3.75 5.37
CA LEU A 99 17.06 -4.57 4.73
C LEU A 99 18.04 -3.78 3.85
N THR A 100 17.68 -2.58 3.41
CA THR A 100 18.51 -1.72 2.56
C THR A 100 19.37 -0.71 3.35
N THR A 101 19.30 -0.77 4.69
CA THR A 101 20.04 0.13 5.60
C THR A 101 21.41 -0.44 6.00
N GLU A 102 22.32 0.43 6.48
CA GLU A 102 23.61 -0.02 7.04
C GLU A 102 23.45 -0.84 8.33
N GLU A 103 22.37 -0.62 9.10
CA GLU A 103 22.07 -1.41 10.30
C GLU A 103 21.88 -2.89 9.93
N ALA A 104 21.16 -3.18 8.84
CA ALA A 104 20.89 -4.54 8.38
C ALA A 104 22.14 -5.31 7.95
N LYS A 105 23.27 -4.64 7.67
CA LYS A 105 24.56 -5.30 7.39
C LYS A 105 25.29 -5.74 8.67
N GLN A 106 24.87 -5.23 9.83
CA GLN A 106 25.58 -5.37 11.10
C GLN A 106 24.78 -6.15 12.14
N THR A 107 23.46 -6.28 11.96
CA THR A 107 22.58 -6.96 12.92
C THR A 107 21.47 -7.72 12.22
N THR A 108 20.86 -8.64 12.96
CA THR A 108 19.66 -9.37 12.54
C THR A 108 18.49 -8.92 13.41
N LYS A 109 17.39 -8.54 12.79
CA LYS A 109 16.16 -8.09 13.47
C LYS A 109 14.97 -8.93 13.03
N SER A 110 13.96 -8.92 13.88
CA SER A 110 12.65 -9.53 13.63
C SER A 110 11.59 -8.44 13.64
N PHE A 111 10.74 -8.45 12.62
CA PHE A 111 9.59 -7.56 12.47
C PHE A 111 8.32 -8.40 12.52
N SER A 112 7.32 -7.94 13.28
CA SER A 112 5.98 -8.54 13.19
C SER A 112 5.31 -8.01 11.92
N GLU A 113 4.73 -8.92 11.15
CA GLU A 113 4.03 -8.63 9.90
C GLU A 113 2.73 -9.42 9.85
N THR A 114 1.83 -8.99 8.96
CA THR A 114 0.50 -9.57 8.84
C THR A 114 0.07 -9.63 7.38
N VAL A 115 -0.50 -10.77 6.99
CA VAL A 115 -1.33 -10.89 5.78
C VAL A 115 -2.76 -11.21 6.16
N VAL A 116 -3.70 -10.74 5.34
CA VAL A 116 -5.13 -10.98 5.50
C VAL A 116 -5.75 -11.41 4.18
N PHE A 117 -6.69 -12.35 4.22
CA PHE A 117 -7.45 -12.81 3.07
C PHE A 117 -8.82 -13.35 3.51
N PRO A 118 -9.78 -13.56 2.58
CA PRO A 118 -11.09 -14.06 2.94
C PRO A 118 -11.01 -15.42 3.64
N PHE A 119 -11.84 -15.66 4.64
CA PHE A 119 -11.76 -16.86 5.46
C PHE A 119 -12.16 -18.11 4.65
N PRO A 120 -11.28 -19.11 4.49
CA PRO A 120 -11.53 -20.23 3.59
C PRO A 120 -12.55 -21.24 4.15
N LYS A 121 -13.32 -21.86 3.25
CA LYS A 121 -14.29 -22.93 3.55
C LYS A 121 -13.62 -24.30 3.70
N ASN A 122 -12.53 -24.52 2.98
CA ASN A 122 -11.75 -25.77 2.96
C ASN A 122 -10.29 -25.50 3.35
N PRO A 123 -9.49 -26.54 3.67
CA PRO A 123 -8.06 -26.38 3.88
C PRO A 123 -7.35 -25.71 2.70
N VAL A 124 -6.41 -24.82 3.02
CA VAL A 124 -5.63 -24.05 2.03
C VAL A 124 -4.14 -24.12 2.33
N ILE A 125 -3.33 -23.90 1.29
CA ILE A 125 -1.88 -23.68 1.40
C ILE A 125 -1.62 -22.20 1.11
N VAL A 126 -1.01 -21.50 2.07
CA VAL A 126 -0.58 -20.10 1.92
C VAL A 126 0.91 -20.08 1.64
N GLU A 127 1.28 -19.67 0.42
CA GLU A 127 2.66 -19.55 -0.02
C GLU A 127 3.12 -18.09 0.06
N PHE A 128 4.30 -17.85 0.64
CA PHE A 128 4.94 -16.55 0.74
C PHE A 128 6.14 -16.46 -0.20
N TYR A 129 6.21 -15.36 -0.93
CA TYR A 129 7.22 -15.08 -1.93
C TYR A 129 7.91 -13.76 -1.65
N SER A 130 9.20 -13.71 -1.94
CA SER A 130 10.02 -12.50 -1.89
C SER A 130 10.77 -12.34 -3.19
N ARG A 131 10.91 -11.09 -3.64
CA ARG A 131 11.66 -10.77 -4.86
C ARG A 131 13.15 -10.72 -4.62
N ASP A 132 13.92 -11.28 -5.53
CA ASP A 132 15.36 -11.04 -5.59
C ASP A 132 15.68 -9.62 -6.11
N LYS A 133 16.97 -9.29 -6.24
CA LYS A 133 17.43 -7.99 -6.76
C LYS A 133 17.02 -7.73 -8.21
N LYS A 134 16.61 -8.75 -8.97
CA LYS A 134 16.14 -8.65 -10.36
C LYS A 134 14.61 -8.69 -10.45
N ASN A 135 13.92 -8.48 -9.34
CA ASN A 135 12.47 -8.53 -9.22
C ASN A 135 11.82 -9.91 -9.52
N ASN A 136 12.60 -11.00 -9.55
CA ASN A 136 12.02 -12.35 -9.70
C ASN A 136 11.48 -12.84 -8.35
N LEU A 137 10.25 -13.35 -8.35
CA LEU A 137 9.62 -13.92 -7.15
C LEU A 137 10.17 -15.32 -6.85
N HIS A 138 10.58 -15.53 -5.61
CA HIS A 138 11.01 -16.83 -5.10
C HIS A 138 10.13 -17.23 -3.93
N LYS A 139 9.58 -18.46 -3.96
CA LYS A 139 8.85 -19.00 -2.81
C LYS A 139 9.82 -19.18 -1.65
N LYS A 140 9.53 -18.56 -0.50
CA LYS A 140 10.35 -18.60 0.70
C LYS A 140 9.80 -19.54 1.76
N PHE A 141 8.49 -19.57 1.87
CA PHE A 141 7.79 -20.24 2.96
C PHE A 141 6.40 -20.65 2.49
N GLU A 142 5.87 -21.73 3.05
CA GLU A 142 4.47 -22.12 2.86
C GLU A 142 3.88 -22.60 4.19
N TYR A 143 2.60 -22.35 4.38
CA TYR A 143 1.88 -22.70 5.59
C TYR A 143 0.52 -23.28 5.25
N LYS A 144 0.23 -24.47 5.79
CA LYS A 144 -1.08 -25.10 5.66
C LYS A 144 -2.02 -24.52 6.72
N VAL A 145 -3.19 -24.10 6.27
CA VAL A 145 -4.28 -23.66 7.15
C VAL A 145 -5.44 -24.65 7.02
N ASP A 146 -5.83 -25.25 8.14
CA ASP A 146 -7.12 -25.92 8.26
C ASP A 146 -8.12 -24.93 8.90
N PRO A 147 -9.18 -24.49 8.19
CA PRO A 147 -10.14 -23.52 8.73
C PRO A 147 -10.93 -24.04 9.96
N SER A 148 -10.88 -25.34 10.22
CA SER A 148 -11.48 -25.96 11.40
C SER A 148 -10.55 -26.01 12.63
N ASP A 149 -9.28 -25.59 12.48
CA ASP A 149 -8.31 -25.58 13.56
C ASP A 149 -8.78 -24.71 14.73
N TYR A 150 -8.85 -25.32 15.92
CA TYR A 150 -9.31 -24.69 17.14
C TYR A 150 -8.31 -23.65 17.71
N PHE A 151 -7.07 -23.61 17.18
CA PHE A 151 -6.09 -22.57 17.50
C PHE A 151 -6.28 -21.27 16.70
N ILE A 152 -7.18 -21.24 15.71
CA ILE A 152 -7.57 -19.98 15.06
C ILE A 152 -8.39 -19.15 16.06
N LYS A 153 -7.81 -18.05 16.53
CA LYS A 153 -8.41 -17.20 17.57
C LYS A 153 -9.63 -16.49 17.00
N LYS A 154 -10.76 -16.57 17.73
CA LYS A 154 -12.02 -15.90 17.38
C LYS A 154 -12.33 -14.71 18.29
N GLU A 155 -11.52 -14.53 19.34
CA GLU A 155 -11.60 -13.39 20.23
C GLU A 155 -11.12 -12.14 19.49
N LYS A 156 -11.83 -11.03 19.68
CA LYS A 156 -11.41 -9.74 19.14
C LYS A 156 -10.34 -9.15 20.06
N PRO A 157 -9.05 -9.05 19.64
CA PRO A 157 -7.96 -8.71 20.54
C PRO A 157 -8.11 -7.31 21.14
N LEU A 158 -8.63 -6.35 20.35
CA LEU A 158 -8.95 -5.00 20.80
C LEU A 158 -10.32 -4.59 20.26
N SER A 159 -11.22 -4.19 21.15
CA SER A 159 -12.59 -3.80 20.79
C SER A 159 -12.84 -2.32 21.08
N PHE A 160 -13.07 -1.56 20.02
CA PHE A 160 -13.33 -0.13 20.06
C PHE A 160 -14.59 0.22 19.24
N PRO A 161 -15.32 1.27 19.63
CA PRO A 161 -16.36 1.83 18.78
C PRO A 161 -15.78 2.34 17.45
N VAL A 162 -16.56 2.23 16.38
CA VAL A 162 -16.21 2.76 15.05
C VAL A 162 -17.23 3.82 14.65
N LYS A 163 -16.74 4.94 14.10
CA LYS A 163 -17.58 5.97 13.48
C LYS A 163 -17.34 5.97 11.98
N ASN A 164 -18.41 5.83 11.19
CA ASN A 164 -18.32 6.03 9.74
C ASN A 164 -18.23 7.52 9.43
N ILE A 165 -17.17 7.92 8.74
CA ILE A 165 -16.91 9.31 8.31
C ILE A 165 -17.44 9.50 6.90
N VAL A 166 -17.20 8.52 6.03
CA VAL A 166 -17.76 8.43 4.69
C VAL A 166 -18.32 7.03 4.51
N SER A 167 -19.54 6.93 3.98
CA SER A 167 -20.24 5.66 3.77
C SER A 167 -21.03 5.74 2.48
N ASN A 168 -20.47 5.17 1.40
CA ASN A 168 -21.07 5.22 0.07
C ASN A 168 -21.60 3.87 -0.42
N GLY A 169 -21.34 2.78 0.29
CA GLY A 169 -21.81 1.47 -0.12
C GLY A 169 -21.31 0.35 0.77
N LYS A 170 -21.37 -0.87 0.24
CA LYS A 170 -20.87 -2.06 0.95
C LYS A 170 -19.36 -2.20 0.72
N PRO A 171 -18.61 -2.77 1.69
CA PRO A 171 -17.18 -2.98 1.53
C PRO A 171 -16.78 -3.76 0.29
N GLU A 172 -17.59 -4.75 -0.13
CA GLU A 172 -17.27 -5.55 -1.32
C GLU A 172 -17.28 -4.79 -2.66
N MET A 173 -17.81 -3.55 -2.69
CA MET A 173 -17.96 -2.70 -3.88
C MET A 173 -17.28 -1.33 -3.75
N ASN A 174 -16.51 -1.13 -2.69
CA ASN A 174 -15.92 0.16 -2.33
C ASN A 174 -14.49 -0.05 -1.81
N VAL A 175 -13.66 0.99 -1.90
CA VAL A 175 -12.37 1.03 -1.19
C VAL A 175 -12.64 1.42 0.25
N ASP A 176 -12.30 0.54 1.18
CA ASP A 176 -12.53 0.76 2.61
C ASP A 176 -11.22 1.22 3.30
N ILE A 177 -11.22 2.45 3.81
CA ILE A 177 -10.09 3.01 4.56
C ILE A 177 -10.44 3.03 6.05
N VAL A 178 -9.63 2.39 6.87
CA VAL A 178 -9.72 2.51 8.33
C VAL A 178 -8.70 3.52 8.84
N ILE A 179 -9.19 4.55 9.53
CA ILE A 179 -8.38 5.59 10.18
C ILE A 179 -8.19 5.24 11.65
N ILE A 180 -6.93 5.11 12.06
CA ILE A 180 -6.51 4.83 13.44
C ILE A 180 -5.88 6.10 14.04
N PRO A 181 -6.29 6.53 15.24
CA PRO A 181 -5.62 7.60 15.96
C PRO A 181 -4.34 7.11 16.63
N ASP A 182 -3.31 7.94 16.68
CA ASP A 182 -2.20 7.81 17.61
C ASP A 182 -1.85 9.15 18.26
N GLY A 183 -1.56 9.15 19.57
CA GLY A 183 -1.33 10.38 20.32
C GLY A 183 -2.57 11.23 20.60
N TYR A 184 -3.76 10.76 20.26
CA TYR A 184 -5.02 11.37 20.66
C TYR A 184 -5.46 10.80 21.99
N THR A 185 -5.50 11.63 23.03
CA THR A 185 -6.05 11.23 24.32
C THR A 185 -7.58 11.22 24.28
N LYS A 186 -8.22 10.72 25.33
CA LYS A 186 -9.70 10.73 25.42
C LYS A 186 -10.29 12.15 25.29
N ASN A 187 -9.56 13.17 25.77
CA ASN A 187 -9.96 14.58 25.68
C ASN A 187 -9.90 15.11 24.25
N ASP A 188 -9.10 14.48 23.38
CA ASP A 188 -8.96 14.84 21.97
C ASP A 188 -10.01 14.14 21.08
N SER A 189 -11.00 13.46 21.66
CA SER A 189 -11.96 12.65 20.90
C SER A 189 -12.76 13.44 19.86
N LEU A 190 -13.16 14.68 20.17
CA LEU A 190 -13.80 15.57 19.19
C LEU A 190 -12.81 16.00 18.10
N LYS A 191 -11.59 16.39 18.50
CA LYS A 191 -10.51 16.76 17.57
C LYS A 191 -10.21 15.64 16.58
N PHE A 192 -10.09 14.39 17.04
CA PHE A 192 -9.83 13.25 16.15
C PHE A 192 -10.93 13.06 15.11
N ILE A 193 -12.19 13.24 15.49
CA ILE A 193 -13.31 13.14 14.54
C ILE A 193 -13.24 14.27 13.50
N GLU A 194 -12.98 15.50 13.93
CA GLU A 194 -12.81 16.65 13.03
C GLU A 194 -11.60 16.47 12.11
N ASP A 195 -10.51 15.89 12.61
CA ASP A 195 -9.34 15.51 11.81
C ASP A 195 -9.75 14.45 10.79
N CYS A 196 -10.46 13.38 11.16
CA CYS A 196 -10.93 12.38 10.20
C CYS A 196 -11.78 13.00 9.07
N GLU A 197 -12.68 13.93 9.38
CA GLU A 197 -13.48 14.65 8.40
C GLU A 197 -12.61 15.55 7.50
N ARG A 198 -11.65 16.27 8.08
CA ARG A 198 -10.68 17.10 7.35
C ARG A 198 -9.83 16.27 6.38
N PHE A 199 -9.26 15.17 6.85
CA PHE A 199 -8.40 14.29 6.05
C PHE A 199 -9.19 13.53 4.98
N SER A 200 -10.45 13.16 5.26
CA SER A 200 -11.35 12.67 4.22
C SER A 200 -11.55 13.72 3.12
N ASN A 201 -11.72 14.99 3.48
CA ASN A 201 -11.84 16.06 2.49
C ASN A 201 -10.52 16.30 1.73
N TYR A 202 -9.35 16.19 2.37
CA TYR A 202 -8.05 16.22 1.69
C TYR A 202 -7.94 15.15 0.62
N LEU A 203 -8.34 13.91 0.93
CA LEU A 203 -8.37 12.83 -0.06
C LEU A 203 -9.19 13.24 -1.28
N PHE A 204 -10.44 13.63 -1.07
CA PHE A 204 -11.39 13.97 -2.14
C PHE A 204 -11.18 15.36 -2.74
N ASN A 205 -10.16 16.10 -2.31
CA ASN A 205 -9.70 17.32 -2.98
C ASN A 205 -8.68 17.00 -4.08
N SER A 206 -8.10 15.81 -4.09
CA SER A 206 -7.07 15.38 -5.03
C SER A 206 -7.62 14.41 -6.07
N SER A 207 -7.34 14.67 -7.34
CA SER A 207 -7.76 13.79 -8.45
C SER A 207 -6.79 12.61 -8.61
N PRO A 208 -7.26 11.35 -8.80
CA PRO A 208 -8.62 10.99 -9.22
C PRO A 208 -9.56 10.62 -8.07
N PHE A 209 -9.15 10.73 -6.81
CA PHE A 209 -10.00 10.39 -5.65
C PHE A 209 -11.26 11.26 -5.62
N LYS A 210 -11.11 12.54 -5.97
CA LYS A 210 -12.19 13.53 -6.11
C LYS A 210 -13.34 13.03 -6.98
N GLU A 211 -13.04 12.55 -8.18
CA GLU A 211 -14.03 12.05 -9.14
C GLU A 211 -14.66 10.72 -8.69
N ASN A 212 -13.93 9.95 -7.89
CA ASN A 212 -14.33 8.63 -7.43
C ASN A 212 -14.83 8.61 -5.98
N LYS A 213 -15.18 9.76 -5.39
CA LYS A 213 -15.57 9.86 -3.97
C LYS A 213 -16.63 8.83 -3.57
N ASN A 214 -17.59 8.55 -4.44
CA ASN A 214 -18.67 7.57 -4.24
C ASN A 214 -18.20 6.10 -4.18
N LYS A 215 -16.93 5.82 -4.49
CA LYS A 215 -16.30 4.49 -4.43
C LYS A 215 -15.52 4.24 -3.15
N PHE A 216 -15.58 5.13 -2.15
CA PHE A 216 -14.83 5.00 -0.89
C PHE A 216 -15.75 4.92 0.32
N ASN A 217 -15.36 4.11 1.31
CA ASN A 217 -15.81 4.18 2.68
C ASN A 217 -14.63 4.57 3.59
N ILE A 218 -14.91 5.35 4.63
CA ILE A 218 -13.90 5.77 5.61
C ILE A 218 -14.44 5.54 7.02
N HIS A 219 -13.72 4.72 7.78
CA HIS A 219 -14.09 4.29 9.14
C HIS A 219 -13.06 4.81 10.15
N ALA A 220 -13.49 5.54 11.17
CA ALA A 220 -12.62 5.99 12.26
C ALA A 220 -12.76 5.06 13.47
N VAL A 221 -11.65 4.48 13.93
CA VAL A 221 -11.62 3.67 15.16
C VAL A 221 -11.43 4.58 16.36
N LEU A 222 -12.38 4.57 17.29
CA LEU A 222 -12.42 5.46 18.45
C LEU A 222 -11.59 4.90 19.63
N SER A 223 -10.30 4.68 19.38
CA SER A 223 -9.28 4.23 20.32
C SER A 223 -8.44 5.41 20.83
N TRP A 224 -8.02 5.42 22.09
CA TRP A 224 -7.37 6.60 22.68
C TRP A 224 -6.04 6.24 23.31
N SER A 225 -5.04 7.10 23.12
CA SER A 225 -3.72 7.03 23.75
C SER A 225 -3.76 7.49 25.20
N GLU A 226 -2.84 6.99 26.03
CA GLU A 226 -2.66 7.49 27.39
C GLU A 226 -2.04 8.89 27.40
N GLU A 227 -1.10 9.13 26.49
CA GLU A 227 -0.39 10.40 26.34
C GLU A 227 -0.64 11.04 24.98
N SER A 228 -0.53 12.37 24.93
CA SER A 228 -0.59 13.13 23.68
C SER A 228 0.77 13.15 22.98
N GLY A 229 0.76 13.15 21.64
CA GLY A 229 1.97 13.16 20.82
C GLY A 229 2.44 11.76 20.41
N THR A 230 3.74 11.60 20.21
CA THR A 230 4.38 10.37 19.74
C THR A 230 5.85 10.37 20.20
N ASP A 231 6.55 9.26 20.01
CA ASP A 231 7.97 9.14 20.33
C ASP A 231 8.82 10.02 19.41
N ILE A 232 9.78 10.73 20.00
CA ILE A 232 10.82 11.49 19.29
C ILE A 232 12.17 11.14 19.93
N PRO A 233 12.78 9.99 19.54
CA PRO A 233 13.94 9.43 20.25
C PRO A 233 15.15 10.38 20.34
N ALA A 234 15.45 11.15 19.30
CA ALA A 234 16.59 12.08 19.32
C ALA A 234 16.39 13.26 20.29
N GLU A 235 15.15 13.54 20.68
CA GLU A 235 14.79 14.54 21.69
C GLU A 235 14.54 13.90 23.07
N ASN A 236 14.77 12.58 23.21
CA ASN A 236 14.47 11.78 24.40
C ASN A 236 13.01 11.89 24.86
N ILE A 237 12.09 12.01 23.90
CA ILE A 237 10.64 12.02 24.15
C ILE A 237 10.10 10.62 23.89
N TRP A 238 9.48 10.04 24.91
CA TRP A 238 8.84 8.73 24.85
C TRP A 238 7.42 8.86 25.40
N ARG A 239 6.42 8.44 24.63
CA ARG A 239 4.99 8.61 24.89
C ARG A 239 4.30 7.25 24.83
N ARG A 240 3.45 6.96 25.81
CA ARG A 240 2.57 5.78 25.75
C ARG A 240 1.36 6.06 24.87
N THR A 241 1.49 5.72 23.60
CA THR A 241 0.45 5.90 22.59
C THR A 241 -0.17 4.57 22.20
N ILE A 242 -1.34 4.61 21.55
CA ILE A 242 -2.16 3.40 21.30
C ILE A 242 -1.63 2.56 20.14
N ALA A 243 -0.96 3.19 19.17
CA ALA A 243 -0.38 2.54 18.00
C ALA A 243 1.15 2.55 18.01
N ASN A 244 1.80 3.14 19.02
CA ASN A 244 3.26 3.14 19.20
C ASN A 244 4.01 3.70 17.97
N SER A 245 3.56 4.82 17.42
CA SER A 245 4.31 5.52 16.36
C SER A 245 5.60 6.14 16.91
N SER A 246 6.61 6.27 16.04
CA SER A 246 7.90 6.86 16.41
C SER A 246 8.56 7.56 15.22
N PHE A 247 9.06 8.78 15.46
CA PHE A 247 9.99 9.45 14.54
C PHE A 247 11.36 8.78 14.53
N TYR A 248 12.26 9.23 13.66
CA TYR A 248 13.62 8.68 13.54
C TYR A 248 13.67 7.20 13.12
N THR A 249 12.66 6.74 12.38
CA THR A 249 12.71 5.41 11.77
C THR A 249 13.95 5.32 10.86
N PHE A 250 14.79 4.30 11.10
CA PHE A 250 16.09 4.11 10.45
C PHE A 250 17.06 5.30 10.56
N GLY A 251 16.90 6.13 11.58
CA GLY A 251 17.74 7.30 11.83
C GLY A 251 17.35 8.56 11.06
N VAL A 252 16.28 8.54 10.26
CA VAL A 252 15.81 9.71 9.50
C VAL A 252 14.79 10.51 10.32
N ASP A 253 15.13 11.75 10.68
CA ASP A 253 14.35 12.62 11.59
C ASP A 253 12.84 12.62 11.30
N ARG A 254 12.47 12.92 10.06
CA ARG A 254 11.08 13.04 9.62
C ARG A 254 10.37 11.70 9.38
N TYR A 255 11.08 10.57 9.41
CA TYR A 255 10.49 9.29 9.07
C TYR A 255 9.72 8.73 10.28
N LEU A 256 8.39 8.80 10.20
CA LEU A 256 7.45 8.46 11.25
C LEU A 256 6.77 7.15 10.88
N MET A 257 7.05 6.06 11.60
CA MET A 257 6.50 4.73 11.33
C MET A 257 6.08 4.02 12.62
N ILE A 258 5.47 2.85 12.47
CA ILE A 258 4.98 1.99 13.55
C ILE A 258 5.62 0.61 13.39
N TYR A 259 6.40 0.18 14.38
CA TYR A 259 6.95 -1.18 14.43
C TYR A 259 5.96 -2.19 15.01
N ASP A 260 5.01 -1.74 15.84
CA ASP A 260 4.01 -2.58 16.49
C ASP A 260 2.83 -2.92 15.56
N ASN A 261 3.15 -3.66 14.49
CA ASN A 261 2.18 -4.09 13.47
C ASN A 261 1.02 -4.89 14.08
N LYS A 262 1.28 -5.74 15.08
CA LYS A 262 0.25 -6.59 15.68
C LYS A 262 -0.83 -5.79 16.40
N THR A 263 -0.45 -4.78 17.17
CA THR A 263 -1.39 -3.83 17.78
C THR A 263 -2.12 -3.04 16.70
N LEU A 264 -1.40 -2.49 15.72
CA LEU A 264 -2.00 -1.71 14.63
C LEU A 264 -3.08 -2.50 13.87
N ARG A 265 -2.80 -3.75 13.52
CA ARG A 265 -3.76 -4.65 12.85
C ARG A 265 -4.95 -5.00 13.74
N SER A 266 -4.73 -5.13 15.05
CA SER A 266 -5.81 -5.34 16.02
C SER A 266 -6.71 -4.11 16.19
N LEU A 267 -6.18 -2.91 16.00
CA LEU A 267 -6.96 -1.68 15.92
C LEU A 267 -7.77 -1.65 14.62
N ALA A 268 -7.13 -1.93 13.48
CA ALA A 268 -7.74 -1.94 12.15
C ALA A 268 -8.92 -2.91 12.02
N SER A 269 -8.82 -4.11 12.62
CA SER A 269 -9.86 -5.16 12.56
C SER A 269 -11.20 -4.81 13.22
N ASN A 270 -11.32 -3.59 13.77
CA ASN A 270 -12.58 -3.05 14.26
C ASN A 270 -13.57 -2.69 13.15
N ALA A 271 -13.12 -2.51 11.92
CA ALA A 271 -13.91 -2.17 10.73
C ALA A 271 -13.50 -3.05 9.53
N PRO A 272 -14.31 -3.14 8.46
CA PRO A 272 -13.79 -3.56 7.16
C PRO A 272 -12.70 -2.60 6.69
N TYR A 273 -11.65 -3.13 6.05
CA TYR A 273 -10.58 -2.30 5.50
C TYR A 273 -9.86 -3.00 4.33
N ASP A 274 -9.53 -2.20 3.32
CA ASP A 274 -8.48 -2.46 2.33
C ASP A 274 -7.18 -1.75 2.73
N GLN A 275 -7.31 -0.54 3.29
CA GLN A 275 -6.18 0.35 3.60
C GLN A 275 -6.24 0.81 5.05
N ILE A 276 -5.10 0.77 5.72
CA ILE A 276 -4.92 1.28 7.09
C ILE A 276 -4.22 2.63 7.00
N TYR A 277 -4.82 3.66 7.61
CA TYR A 277 -4.23 4.98 7.69
C TYR A 277 -4.14 5.44 9.16
N VAL A 278 -2.98 5.84 9.62
CA VAL A 278 -2.78 6.35 10.99
C VAL A 278 -2.62 7.87 10.98
N LEU A 279 -3.41 8.56 11.82
CA LEU A 279 -3.23 9.99 12.08
C LEU A 279 -2.52 10.16 13.43
N VAL A 280 -1.41 10.88 13.44
CA VAL A 280 -0.59 11.11 14.64
C VAL A 280 -0.75 12.55 15.12
N ASN A 281 -1.18 12.72 16.38
CA ASN A 281 -1.50 14.02 16.97
C ASN A 281 -0.23 14.84 17.30
N THR A 282 0.36 15.48 16.30
CA THR A 282 1.55 16.31 16.45
C THR A 282 1.68 17.35 15.32
N THR A 283 2.42 18.42 15.58
CA THR A 283 2.73 19.48 14.62
C THR A 283 4.07 19.26 13.91
N LYS A 284 4.96 18.40 14.42
CA LYS A 284 6.26 18.08 13.79
C LYS A 284 6.01 17.45 12.41
N TYR A 285 6.74 17.87 11.39
CA TYR A 285 6.59 17.31 10.04
C TYR A 285 7.04 15.85 10.02
N GLY A 286 6.17 14.94 9.60
CA GLY A 286 6.51 13.55 9.40
C GLY A 286 5.37 12.72 8.81
N GLY A 287 5.76 11.58 8.29
CA GLY A 287 4.89 10.60 7.68
C GLY A 287 5.69 9.44 7.13
N GLY A 288 4.99 8.49 6.55
CA GLY A 288 5.57 7.35 5.90
C GLY A 288 4.47 6.39 5.45
N SER A 289 4.79 5.55 4.49
CA SER A 289 3.79 4.66 3.90
C SER A 289 4.46 3.55 3.13
N ILE A 290 3.86 2.37 3.22
CA ILE A 290 4.36 1.18 2.55
C ILE A 290 3.20 0.47 1.86
N TYR A 291 3.40 0.15 0.58
CA TYR A 291 2.39 -0.45 -0.28
C TYR A 291 1.72 -1.69 0.34
N ASN A 292 0.38 -1.64 0.45
CA ASN A 292 -0.47 -2.68 1.04
C ASN A 292 -0.08 -3.09 2.48
N HIS A 293 0.56 -2.20 3.23
CA HIS A 293 0.90 -2.40 4.64
C HIS A 293 0.11 -1.45 5.54
N TYR A 294 0.51 -0.18 5.56
CA TYR A 294 -0.22 0.94 6.16
C TYR A 294 0.41 2.27 5.70
N SER A 295 -0.34 3.35 5.90
CA SER A 295 0.13 4.73 5.76
C SER A 295 0.01 5.46 7.09
N VAL A 296 0.87 6.45 7.33
CA VAL A 296 0.85 7.27 8.54
C VAL A 296 1.23 8.69 8.22
N CYS A 297 0.54 9.66 8.82
CA CYS A 297 0.95 11.05 8.76
C CYS A 297 0.56 11.81 10.03
N VAL A 298 1.18 12.96 10.20
CA VAL A 298 0.88 13.89 11.29
C VAL A 298 -0.37 14.72 11.01
N SER A 299 -1.15 15.03 12.05
CA SER A 299 -2.46 15.67 11.91
C SER A 299 -2.42 17.19 11.82
N ASP A 300 -1.47 17.83 12.51
CA ASP A 300 -1.51 19.27 12.83
C ASP A 300 -0.37 20.06 12.16
N ASN A 301 0.42 19.40 11.30
CA ASN A 301 1.40 20.09 10.48
C ASN A 301 0.72 20.88 9.35
N SER A 302 1.28 22.02 8.96
CA SER A 302 0.77 22.86 7.87
C SER A 302 0.78 22.17 6.51
N ASN A 303 1.61 21.15 6.32
CA ASN A 303 1.70 20.36 5.09
C ASN A 303 0.87 19.06 5.16
N SER A 304 0.05 18.86 6.19
CA SER A 304 -0.69 17.60 6.42
C SER A 304 -1.53 17.14 5.23
N GLU A 305 -2.16 18.05 4.47
CA GLU A 305 -2.91 17.69 3.25
C GLU A 305 -2.02 17.05 2.18
N TYR A 306 -0.84 17.65 1.95
CA TYR A 306 0.16 17.09 1.04
C TYR A 306 0.67 15.75 1.55
N ILE A 307 1.12 15.69 2.81
CA ILE A 307 1.71 14.46 3.39
C ILE A 307 0.69 13.34 3.27
N PHE A 308 -0.56 13.58 3.70
CA PHE A 308 -1.60 12.56 3.64
C PHE A 308 -1.82 11.99 2.24
N THR A 309 -2.00 12.87 1.25
CA THR A 309 -2.28 12.44 -0.12
C THR A 309 -1.07 11.78 -0.78
N HIS A 310 0.14 12.26 -0.50
CA HIS A 310 1.40 11.67 -0.97
C HIS A 310 1.62 10.27 -0.39
N GLU A 311 1.52 10.13 0.92
CA GLU A 311 1.69 8.84 1.61
C GLU A 311 0.62 7.83 1.18
N PHE A 312 -0.63 8.27 0.98
CA PHE A 312 -1.65 7.38 0.43
C PHE A 312 -1.32 6.89 -0.99
N GLY A 313 -0.63 7.71 -1.80
CA GLY A 313 -0.14 7.31 -3.12
C GLY A 313 0.79 6.10 -3.08
N HIS A 314 1.75 6.09 -2.13
CA HIS A 314 2.62 4.94 -1.88
C HIS A 314 1.80 3.72 -1.40
N GLY A 315 0.97 3.91 -0.37
CA GLY A 315 0.28 2.83 0.34
C GLY A 315 -0.74 2.11 -0.55
N PHE A 316 -1.48 2.89 -1.35
CA PHE A 316 -2.59 2.40 -2.16
C PHE A 316 -2.15 1.96 -3.56
N ALA A 317 -1.32 2.74 -4.25
CA ALA A 317 -1.01 2.53 -5.67
C ALA A 317 0.46 2.17 -5.96
N SER A 318 1.26 1.92 -4.91
CA SER A 318 2.71 1.64 -5.03
C SER A 318 3.44 2.70 -5.86
N LEU A 319 3.03 3.96 -5.79
CA LEU A 319 3.73 5.03 -6.49
C LEU A 319 5.10 5.20 -5.84
N GLY A 320 6.15 5.31 -6.64
CA GLY A 320 7.49 5.65 -6.17
C GLY A 320 7.65 7.15 -6.01
N ASP A 321 8.59 7.55 -5.15
CA ASP A 321 8.97 8.95 -5.02
C ASP A 321 9.62 9.46 -6.31
N GLU A 322 9.13 10.59 -6.82
CA GLU A 322 9.63 11.22 -8.04
C GLU A 322 10.72 12.28 -7.76
N TYR A 323 11.00 12.57 -6.48
CA TYR A 323 12.13 13.41 -6.09
C TYR A 323 13.44 12.62 -6.03
N TYR A 324 14.56 13.34 -6.16
CA TYR A 324 15.91 12.76 -6.23
C TYR A 324 16.95 13.47 -5.35
N THR A 325 16.52 14.44 -4.54
CA THR A 325 17.42 15.30 -3.73
C THR A 325 17.22 15.17 -2.23
N SER A 326 16.28 14.36 -1.77
CA SER A 326 15.98 14.25 -0.34
C SER A 326 16.92 13.26 0.35
N GLU A 327 17.16 13.50 1.62
CA GLU A 327 17.82 12.54 2.50
C GLU A 327 16.94 11.28 2.68
N VAL A 328 17.55 10.11 2.51
CA VAL A 328 16.94 8.78 2.66
C VAL A 328 17.87 7.86 3.45
N ALA A 329 17.32 6.84 4.11
CA ALA A 329 18.09 5.86 4.87
C ALA A 329 18.74 4.76 3.99
N TYR A 330 18.43 4.73 2.69
CA TYR A 330 18.68 3.60 1.81
C TYR A 330 19.87 3.84 0.87
N SER A 331 20.57 2.76 0.52
CA SER A 331 21.61 2.75 -0.51
C SER A 331 21.08 2.04 -1.77
N GLU A 332 21.23 2.66 -2.95
CA GLU A 332 20.94 2.04 -4.27
C GLU A 332 19.55 1.39 -4.39
N PHE A 333 18.50 2.07 -3.87
CA PHE A 333 17.15 1.50 -3.78
C PHE A 333 16.57 1.03 -5.12
N TYR A 334 16.91 1.70 -6.22
CA TYR A 334 16.57 1.29 -7.58
C TYR A 334 17.84 0.91 -8.37
N PRO A 335 18.12 -0.39 -8.58
CA PRO A 335 19.18 -0.84 -9.47
C PRO A 335 18.93 -0.35 -10.90
N LEU A 336 19.94 0.23 -11.55
CA LEU A 336 19.78 0.83 -12.87
C LEU A 336 19.64 -0.20 -14.00
N ASP A 337 19.95 -1.47 -13.74
CA ASP A 337 19.83 -2.59 -14.67
C ASP A 337 18.54 -3.41 -14.47
N VAL A 338 17.63 -2.93 -13.62
CA VAL A 338 16.34 -3.58 -13.32
C VAL A 338 15.22 -2.55 -13.45
N GLU A 339 14.13 -2.93 -14.11
CA GLU A 339 12.95 -2.06 -14.20
C GLU A 339 12.26 -1.98 -12.82
N PRO A 340 12.03 -0.77 -12.26
CA PRO A 340 11.26 -0.59 -11.02
C PRO A 340 9.89 -1.24 -11.13
N LEU A 341 9.28 -1.62 -10.01
CA LEU A 341 7.90 -2.11 -10.01
C LEU A 341 6.90 -0.95 -9.96
N ASP A 342 7.29 0.16 -9.32
CA ASP A 342 6.52 1.38 -9.17
C ASP A 342 6.06 1.92 -10.53
N PRO A 343 4.75 2.13 -10.75
CA PRO A 343 4.22 2.41 -12.09
C PRO A 343 4.61 3.79 -12.62
N ASN A 344 5.09 4.71 -11.77
CA ASN A 344 5.50 6.07 -12.11
C ASN A 344 7.03 6.27 -12.12
N LEU A 345 7.83 5.21 -12.05
CA LEU A 345 9.28 5.25 -12.23
C LEU A 345 9.72 4.25 -13.31
N THR A 346 10.81 4.60 -14.01
CA THR A 346 11.45 3.70 -14.98
C THR A 346 12.97 3.86 -14.97
N THR A 347 13.70 2.78 -15.26
CA THR A 347 15.14 2.80 -15.56
C THR A 347 15.41 2.61 -17.06
N LEU A 348 14.35 2.56 -17.87
CA LEU A 348 14.37 2.27 -19.31
C LEU A 348 14.81 0.86 -19.68
N VAL A 349 14.83 -0.07 -18.71
CA VAL A 349 15.15 -1.49 -18.95
C VAL A 349 13.96 -2.18 -19.62
N ASP A 350 12.74 -1.88 -19.19
CA ASP A 350 11.48 -2.35 -19.78
C ASP A 350 10.41 -1.23 -19.78
N PHE A 351 10.70 -0.14 -20.49
CA PHE A 351 9.81 1.02 -20.54
C PHE A 351 8.46 0.73 -21.23
N ASP A 352 8.38 -0.32 -22.04
CA ASP A 352 7.14 -0.75 -22.70
C ASP A 352 6.07 -1.18 -21.69
N SER A 353 6.49 -1.68 -20.52
CA SER A 353 5.60 -2.05 -19.41
C SER A 353 5.04 -0.85 -18.62
N LYS A 354 5.50 0.37 -18.88
CA LYS A 354 5.25 1.57 -18.08
C LYS A 354 4.19 2.48 -18.69
N TRP A 355 4.55 3.72 -19.01
CA TRP A 355 3.65 4.74 -19.56
C TRP A 355 4.02 5.14 -20.99
N LYS A 356 4.79 4.29 -21.69
CA LYS A 356 5.15 4.54 -23.09
C LYS A 356 3.93 4.75 -23.97
N ASP A 357 2.82 4.04 -23.68
CA ASP A 357 1.52 4.18 -24.35
C ASP A 357 0.85 5.55 -24.15
N LEU A 358 1.30 6.35 -23.18
CA LEU A 358 0.80 7.70 -22.91
C LEU A 358 1.69 8.82 -23.46
N ILE A 359 2.83 8.48 -24.08
CA ILE A 359 3.77 9.47 -24.62
C ILE A 359 3.42 9.79 -26.07
N ASP A 360 3.39 11.08 -26.42
CA ASP A 360 3.24 11.52 -27.81
C ASP A 360 4.45 11.04 -28.64
N ASP A 361 4.24 10.52 -29.85
CA ASP A 361 5.27 9.95 -30.75
C ASP A 361 6.53 10.83 -30.95
N ASN A 362 6.38 12.16 -30.86
CA ASN A 362 7.48 13.12 -31.07
C ASN A 362 8.16 13.59 -29.77
N THR A 363 7.81 13.02 -28.62
CA THR A 363 8.42 13.40 -27.34
C THR A 363 9.82 12.79 -27.24
N PRO A 364 10.87 13.59 -27.03
CA PRO A 364 12.22 13.05 -26.87
C PRO A 364 12.33 12.16 -25.63
N ILE A 365 13.13 11.09 -25.73
CA ILE A 365 13.44 10.17 -24.62
C ILE A 365 14.98 10.12 -24.48
N PRO A 366 15.57 10.56 -23.36
CA PRO A 366 14.94 11.28 -22.25
C PRO A 366 14.36 12.65 -22.66
N THR A 367 13.31 13.09 -21.98
CA THR A 367 12.65 14.37 -22.23
C THR A 367 13.41 15.51 -21.56
N PRO A 368 13.83 16.55 -22.31
CA PRO A 368 14.55 17.69 -21.74
C PRO A 368 13.74 18.44 -20.67
N LEU A 369 14.38 18.86 -19.58
CA LEU A 369 13.80 19.72 -18.55
C LEU A 369 13.71 21.19 -19.00
N THR A 370 13.00 21.45 -20.09
CA THR A 370 12.76 22.79 -20.64
C THR A 370 11.31 23.22 -20.45
N LYS A 371 11.04 24.53 -20.62
CA LYS A 371 9.68 25.07 -20.53
C LYS A 371 8.70 24.45 -21.54
N GLU A 372 9.22 23.98 -22.68
CA GLU A 372 8.44 23.36 -23.75
C GLU A 372 7.76 22.07 -23.29
N PHE A 373 8.45 21.24 -22.50
CA PHE A 373 7.94 19.94 -22.05
C PHE A 373 7.25 19.98 -20.68
N ARG A 374 7.13 21.15 -20.05
CA ARG A 374 6.62 21.28 -18.67
C ARG A 374 5.24 20.64 -18.45
N ASN A 375 4.37 20.69 -19.46
CA ASN A 375 3.00 20.17 -19.40
C ASN A 375 2.83 18.88 -20.23
N LYS A 376 3.93 18.22 -20.60
CA LYS A 376 3.92 16.98 -21.39
C LYS A 376 4.16 15.78 -20.49
N ILE A 377 3.54 14.66 -20.86
CA ILE A 377 3.94 13.35 -20.35
C ILE A 377 5.22 12.97 -21.09
N GLY A 378 6.27 12.65 -20.35
CA GLY A 378 7.59 12.40 -20.91
C GLY A 378 8.39 11.40 -20.07
N VAL A 379 9.70 11.41 -20.28
CA VAL A 379 10.68 10.58 -19.57
C VAL A 379 11.73 11.53 -19.00
N PHE A 380 11.39 12.18 -17.88
CA PHE A 380 12.25 13.19 -17.26
C PHE A 380 13.26 12.51 -16.35
N GLU A 381 14.56 12.74 -16.58
CA GLU A 381 15.60 12.16 -15.72
C GLU A 381 15.54 12.75 -14.30
N GLY A 382 15.78 11.87 -13.32
CA GLY A 382 15.66 12.15 -11.89
C GLY A 382 14.37 11.57 -11.31
N GLY A 383 14.49 10.68 -10.35
CA GLY A 383 13.38 10.05 -9.62
C GLY A 383 13.90 8.92 -8.74
N GLY A 384 13.08 8.40 -7.84
CA GLY A 384 13.44 7.30 -6.96
C GLY A 384 14.72 7.56 -6.17
N TYR A 385 14.90 8.79 -5.68
CA TYR A 385 16.11 9.21 -4.94
C TYR A 385 17.40 9.26 -5.78
N SER A 386 17.34 9.01 -7.08
CA SER A 386 18.48 9.06 -8.00
C SER A 386 18.35 10.19 -9.01
N ALA A 387 19.39 11.03 -9.12
CA ALA A 387 19.41 12.13 -10.09
C ALA A 387 19.66 11.67 -11.54
N LYS A 388 20.12 10.42 -11.75
CA LYS A 388 20.48 9.86 -13.05
C LYS A 388 20.04 8.41 -13.19
N GLY A 389 19.70 8.01 -14.41
CA GLY A 389 19.33 6.62 -14.74
C GLY A 389 17.97 6.14 -14.22
N VAL A 390 17.28 6.94 -13.40
CA VAL A 390 15.87 6.75 -13.04
C VAL A 390 15.09 7.93 -13.60
N TYR A 391 13.93 7.66 -14.19
CA TYR A 391 13.10 8.64 -14.87
C TYR A 391 11.68 8.65 -14.33
N ARG A 392 11.05 9.82 -14.39
CA ARG A 392 9.68 10.07 -13.95
C ARG A 392 8.81 10.60 -15.12
N PRO A 393 7.49 10.46 -15.04
CA PRO A 393 6.57 10.74 -16.14
C PRO A 393 6.30 12.23 -16.40
N ALA A 394 6.54 13.09 -15.42
CA ALA A 394 6.18 14.50 -15.52
C ALA A 394 7.26 15.44 -14.96
N TYR A 395 7.20 16.70 -15.38
CA TYR A 395 8.08 17.74 -14.87
C TYR A 395 7.92 17.89 -13.34
N ASP A 396 6.67 17.85 -12.87
CA ASP A 396 6.30 17.91 -11.47
C ASP A 396 5.11 17.00 -11.15
N CYS A 397 4.99 16.60 -9.88
CA CYS A 397 3.95 15.69 -9.39
C CYS A 397 3.80 15.83 -7.86
N THR A 398 2.65 15.45 -7.30
CA THR A 398 2.49 15.23 -5.86
C THR A 398 3.50 14.20 -5.32
N MET A 399 3.98 13.25 -6.12
CA MET A 399 5.06 12.33 -5.73
C MET A 399 6.47 12.96 -5.76
N LYS A 400 6.60 14.21 -6.22
CA LYS A 400 7.90 14.90 -6.35
C LYS A 400 8.04 16.10 -5.42
N SER A 401 6.99 16.89 -5.26
CA SER A 401 7.08 18.20 -4.61
C SER A 401 5.83 18.46 -3.80
N ILE A 402 5.97 19.26 -2.72
CA ILE A 402 4.87 19.65 -1.83
C ILE A 402 3.82 20.40 -2.64
N SER A 403 2.84 19.65 -3.14
CA SER A 403 1.81 20.12 -4.07
C SER A 403 0.55 19.26 -3.92
N ILE A 404 -0.59 19.94 -3.91
CA ILE A 404 -1.91 19.37 -3.67
C ILE A 404 -2.65 19.28 -5.01
N ASP A 405 -3.44 18.21 -5.23
CA ASP A 405 -4.16 17.93 -6.48
C ASP A 405 -3.26 17.97 -7.73
N ASN A 406 -2.03 17.46 -7.59
CA ASN A 406 -1.00 17.55 -8.62
C ASN A 406 -0.40 16.18 -8.99
N PHE A 407 -1.13 15.08 -8.79
CA PHE A 407 -0.71 13.80 -9.35
C PHE A 407 -0.56 13.92 -10.88
N CYS A 408 0.56 13.44 -11.42
CA CYS A 408 0.75 13.40 -12.86
C CYS A 408 -0.21 12.40 -13.52
N ALA A 409 -0.37 12.46 -14.84
CA ALA A 409 -1.30 11.59 -15.56
C ALA A 409 -1.05 10.09 -15.33
N VAL A 410 0.22 9.68 -15.17
CA VAL A 410 0.61 8.29 -14.93
C VAL A 410 0.23 7.84 -13.52
N CYS A 411 0.49 8.68 -12.50
CA CYS A 411 0.03 8.42 -11.14
C CYS A 411 -1.50 8.36 -11.07
N LYS A 412 -2.21 9.28 -11.73
CA LYS A 412 -3.68 9.26 -11.81
C LYS A 412 -4.20 7.97 -12.45
N ARG A 413 -3.56 7.48 -13.52
CA ARG A 413 -3.89 6.18 -14.14
C ARG A 413 -3.71 5.02 -13.16
N ALA A 414 -2.57 4.94 -12.48
CA ALA A 414 -2.29 3.88 -11.52
C ALA A 414 -3.28 3.88 -10.33
N ILE A 415 -3.56 5.06 -9.78
CA ILE A 415 -4.56 5.22 -8.71
C ILE A 415 -5.94 4.79 -9.21
N GLN A 416 -6.36 5.23 -10.40
CA GLN A 416 -7.67 4.85 -10.95
C GLN A 416 -7.80 3.34 -11.13
N GLN A 417 -6.76 2.67 -11.65
CA GLN A 417 -6.77 1.22 -11.81
C GLN A 417 -6.93 0.51 -10.46
N MET A 418 -6.32 1.02 -9.40
CA MET A 418 -6.47 0.45 -8.07
C MET A 418 -7.87 0.70 -7.49
N ILE A 419 -8.43 1.90 -7.68
CA ILE A 419 -9.83 2.20 -7.32
C ILE A 419 -10.76 1.19 -8.00
N ASP A 420 -10.61 1.00 -9.31
CA ASP A 420 -11.45 0.07 -10.06
C ASP A 420 -11.26 -1.37 -9.58
N PHE A 421 -10.04 -1.80 -9.27
CA PHE A 421 -9.77 -3.14 -8.75
C PHE A 421 -10.52 -3.43 -7.43
N TYR A 422 -10.59 -2.48 -6.52
CA TYR A 422 -11.30 -2.67 -5.25
C TYR A 422 -12.82 -2.44 -5.34
N SER A 423 -13.29 -1.56 -6.24
CA SER A 423 -14.68 -1.07 -6.27
C SER A 423 -15.56 -1.63 -7.41
N ASN A 424 -15.18 -2.77 -7.98
CA ASN A 424 -15.86 -3.40 -9.12
C ASN A 424 -16.91 -4.43 -8.73
#